data_AF-A0A2T6D5R1-F1
#
_entry.id   AF-A0A2T6D5R1-F1
#
_cell.length_a   1.000
_cell.length_b   1.000
_cell.length_c   1.000
_cell.angle_alpha   90.00
_cell.angle_beta   90.00
_cell.angle_gamma   90.00
#
_symmetry.space_group_name_H-M   'P 1'
#
loop_
_entity.id
_entity.type
_entity.pdbx_description
1 polymer ?
#
loop_
_entity_poly.entity_id
_entity_poly.type
_entity_poly.pdbx_seq_one_letter_code
_entity_poly.pdbx_strand_id
1 'polypeptide(L)'
;MSSPVQEPSTSREFVKQSSLYQEFLAEREEILKHKWLESERLGYDIGFERALLDWIRKHRESWRAARRQQQHQQQGGSGTTMPFPPAGNEKKAS
;
A
#
# COMPACT_ATOMS: atom_id res chain seq x y z
N MET A 1 39.09 25.59 10.32
CA MET A 1 38.72 24.50 9.41
C MET A 1 37.31 24.07 9.77
N SER A 2 36.31 24.49 9.00
CA SER A 2 34.91 24.15 9.28
C SER A 2 34.63 22.74 8.77
N SER A 3 34.33 21.83 9.70
CA SER A 3 33.88 20.47 9.40
C SER A 3 32.56 20.51 8.60
N PRO A 4 32.39 19.72 7.53
CA PRO A 4 31.12 19.62 6.85
C PRO A 4 30.15 18.83 7.72
N VAL A 5 29.06 19.50 8.09
CA VAL A 5 27.87 18.93 8.73
C VAL A 5 27.30 17.83 7.81
N GLN A 6 27.36 16.57 8.24
CA GLN A 6 26.66 15.45 7.61
C GLN A 6 25.20 15.46 8.10
N GLU A 7 24.31 16.00 7.27
CA GLU A 7 22.85 15.92 7.43
C GLU A 7 22.30 14.63 6.78
N PRO A 8 21.15 14.11 7.26
CA PRO A 8 20.79 12.69 7.21
C PRO A 8 20.25 12.24 5.85
N SER A 9 21.13 11.74 4.99
CA SER A 9 20.79 11.07 3.72
C SER A 9 19.92 9.80 3.90
N THR A 10 20.07 9.12 5.04
CA THR A 10 19.41 7.83 5.34
C THR A 10 17.89 7.92 5.43
N SER A 11 17.33 9.01 5.96
CA SER A 11 15.89 9.18 6.13
C SER A 11 15.13 9.27 4.80
N ARG A 12 15.72 9.92 3.78
CA ARG A 12 15.12 10.02 2.43
C ARG A 12 15.11 8.67 1.71
N GLU A 13 16.14 7.86 1.91
CA GLU A 13 16.23 6.52 1.33
C GLU A 13 15.28 5.54 2.01
N PHE A 14 15.15 5.63 3.35
CA PHE A 14 14.18 4.85 4.10
C PHE A 14 12.74 5.16 3.67
N VAL A 15 12.41 6.43 3.39
CA VAL A 15 11.08 6.80 2.86
C VAL A 15 10.87 6.24 1.44
N LYS A 16 11.90 6.21 0.59
CA LYS A 16 11.81 5.60 -0.75
C LYS A 16 11.60 4.08 -0.70
N GLN A 17 12.17 3.41 0.31
CA GLN A 17 11.93 1.98 0.56
C GLN A 17 10.66 1.71 1.36
N SER A 18 10.08 2.74 1.99
CA SER A 18 8.87 2.61 2.79
C SER A 18 7.63 2.41 1.91
N SER A 19 6.65 1.70 2.46
CA SER A 19 5.31 1.52 1.88
C SER A 19 4.69 2.82 1.34
N LEU A 20 5.04 3.98 1.91
CA LEU A 20 4.47 5.27 1.54
C LEU A 20 4.89 5.73 0.13
N TYR A 21 6.14 5.52 -0.27
CA TYR A 21 6.58 5.87 -1.62
C TYR A 21 5.97 4.94 -2.68
N GLN A 22 5.83 3.65 -2.35
CA GLN A 22 5.15 2.69 -3.21
C GLN A 22 3.66 3.02 -3.37
N GLU A 23 2.99 3.43 -2.29
CA GLU A 23 1.60 3.92 -2.36
C GLU A 23 1.49 5.17 -3.23
N PHE A 24 2.44 6.11 -3.12
CA PHE A 24 2.45 7.32 -3.95
C PHE A 24 2.63 6.98 -5.44
N LEU A 25 3.57 6.10 -5.78
CA LEU A 25 3.77 5.65 -7.17
C LEU A 25 2.50 5.02 -7.72
N ALA A 26 1.85 4.18 -6.93
CA ALA A 26 0.65 3.52 -7.40
C ALA A 26 -0.57 4.45 -7.47
N GLU A 27 -0.67 5.46 -6.59
CA GLU A 27 -1.67 6.53 -6.70
C GLU A 27 -1.46 7.31 -8.01
N ARG A 28 -0.21 7.63 -8.35
CA ARG A 28 0.14 8.28 -9.61
C ARG A 28 -0.22 7.43 -10.83
N GLU A 29 0.06 6.13 -10.80
CA GLU A 29 -0.33 5.21 -11.87
C GLU A 29 -1.84 5.14 -12.06
N GLU A 30 -2.61 5.15 -10.97
CA GLU A 30 -4.07 5.17 -11.02
C GLU A 30 -4.60 6.44 -11.70
N ILE A 31 -4.02 7.60 -11.38
CA ILE A 31 -4.38 8.87 -12.02
C ILE A 31 -4.06 8.84 -13.52
N LEU A 32 -2.92 8.26 -13.92
CA LEU A 32 -2.56 8.14 -15.33
C LEU A 32 -3.49 7.18 -16.09
N LYS A 33 -3.92 6.09 -15.46
CA LYS A 33 -4.94 5.19 -16.03
C LYS A 33 -6.27 5.90 -16.21
N HIS A 34 -6.73 6.64 -15.20
CA HIS A 34 -7.96 7.44 -15.28
C HIS A 34 -7.89 8.45 -16.41
N LYS A 35 -6.77 9.17 -16.52
CA LYS A 35 -6.52 10.09 -17.63
C LYS A 35 -6.69 9.40 -18.97
N TRP A 36 -6.04 8.24 -19.17
CA TRP A 36 -6.11 7.52 -20.44
C TRP A 36 -7.55 7.08 -20.76
N LEU A 37 -8.23 6.43 -19.82
CA LEU A 37 -9.62 5.97 -20.01
C LEU A 37 -10.56 7.12 -20.36
N GLU A 38 -10.42 8.25 -19.68
CA GLU A 38 -11.28 9.41 -19.89
C GLU A 38 -10.97 10.12 -21.22
N SER A 39 -9.70 10.16 -21.61
CA SER A 39 -9.28 10.67 -22.93
C SER A 39 -9.79 9.78 -24.07
N GLU A 40 -9.73 8.46 -23.93
CA GLU A 40 -10.31 7.50 -24.89
C GLU A 40 -11.82 7.70 -24.99
N ARG A 41 -12.50 7.86 -23.85
CA ARG A 41 -13.96 8.04 -23.79
C ARG A 41 -14.43 9.33 -24.46
N LEU A 42 -13.64 10.39 -24.39
CA LEU A 42 -13.99 11.71 -24.94
C LEU A 42 -13.43 11.94 -26.35
N GLY A 43 -12.52 11.09 -26.82
CA GLY A 43 -11.88 11.22 -28.13
C GLY A 43 -10.83 12.33 -28.22
N TYR A 44 -10.40 12.89 -27.08
CA TYR A 44 -9.33 13.89 -27.01
C TYR A 44 -8.63 13.82 -25.66
N ASP A 45 -7.37 14.30 -25.58
CA ASP A 45 -6.66 14.29 -24.31
C ASP A 45 -7.25 15.31 -23.32
N ILE A 46 -7.77 14.84 -22.19
CA ILE A 46 -8.31 15.70 -21.13
C ILE A 46 -7.22 16.46 -20.36
N GLY A 47 -5.97 16.02 -20.46
CA GLY A 47 -4.84 16.58 -19.72
C GLY A 47 -4.74 16.07 -18.27
N PHE A 48 -3.54 16.19 -17.70
CA PHE A 48 -3.24 15.61 -16.38
C PHE A 48 -3.99 16.28 -15.23
N GLU A 49 -4.07 17.61 -15.22
CA GLU A 49 -4.69 18.35 -14.12
C GLU A 49 -6.20 18.09 -14.02
N ARG A 50 -6.89 18.00 -15.16
CA ARG A 50 -8.31 17.64 -15.21
C ARG A 50 -8.53 16.22 -14.71
N ALA A 51 -7.71 15.27 -15.14
CA ALA A 51 -7.77 13.88 -14.71
C ALA A 51 -7.53 13.76 -13.19
N LEU A 52 -6.51 14.47 -12.68
CA LEU A 52 -6.16 14.50 -11.26
C LEU A 52 -7.32 14.99 -10.40
N LEU A 53 -7.92 16.14 -10.75
CA LEU A 53 -9.04 16.71 -9.99
C LEU A 53 -10.28 15.81 -10.01
N ASP A 54 -10.58 15.18 -11.15
CA ASP A 54 -11.70 14.25 -11.28
C ASP A 54 -11.47 12.96 -10.48
N TRP A 55 -10.25 12.41 -10.56
CA TRP A 55 -9.86 11.21 -9.83
C TRP A 55 -9.88 11.40 -8.31
N ILE A 56 -9.34 12.52 -7.80
CA ILE A 56 -9.34 12.84 -6.37
C ILE A 56 -10.77 12.89 -5.83
N ARG A 57 -11.71 13.47 -6.59
CA ARG A 57 -13.10 13.64 -6.15
C ARG A 57 -13.92 12.35 -6.15
N LYS A 58 -13.66 11.43 -7.07
CA LYS A 58 -14.56 10.28 -7.32
C LYS A 58 -13.96 8.91 -6.98
N HIS A 59 -12.64 8.76 -7.07
CA HIS A 59 -12.00 7.44 -7.05
C HIS A 59 -11.03 7.25 -5.89
N ARG A 60 -10.43 8.33 -5.38
CA ARG A 60 -9.34 8.26 -4.40
C ARG A 60 -9.72 7.55 -3.10
N GLU A 61 -10.87 7.89 -2.53
CA GLU A 61 -11.31 7.33 -1.25
C GLU A 61 -11.54 5.83 -1.33
N SER A 62 -12.25 5.38 -2.38
CA SER A 62 -12.49 3.96 -2.66
C SER A 62 -11.19 3.21 -2.92
N TRP A 63 -10.26 3.80 -3.68
CA TRP A 63 -8.97 3.17 -3.98
C TRP A 63 -8.12 2.98 -2.72
N ARG A 64 -8.07 3.99 -1.84
CA ARG A 64 -7.39 3.89 -0.54
C ARG A 64 -8.06 2.84 0.37
N ALA A 65 -9.38 2.76 0.39
CA ALA A 65 -10.10 1.77 1.18
C ALA A 65 -9.80 0.33 0.72
N ALA A 66 -9.83 0.07 -0.60
CA ALA A 66 -9.52 -1.23 -1.18
C ALA A 66 -8.09 -1.70 -0.85
N ARG A 67 -7.11 -0.81 -0.87
CA ARG A 67 -5.73 -1.14 -0.48
C ARG A 67 -5.58 -1.53 0.99
N ARG A 68 -6.23 -0.80 1.90
CA ARG A 68 -6.21 -1.14 3.34
C ARG A 68 -6.81 -2.54 3.58
N GLN A 69 -7.85 -2.89 2.85
CA GLN A 69 -8.46 -4.22 2.91
C GLN A 69 -7.52 -5.30 2.36
N GLN A 70 -6.86 -5.06 1.22
CA GLN A 70 -5.86 -5.99 0.65
C GLN A 70 -4.69 -6.25 1.61
N GLN A 71 -4.21 -5.24 2.33
CA GLN A 71 -3.15 -5.43 3.34
C GLN A 71 -3.62 -6.28 4.53
N HIS A 72 -4.85 -6.10 5.00
CA HIS A 72 -5.44 -6.95 6.04
C HIS A 72 -5.64 -8.40 5.56
N GLN A 73 -6.02 -8.59 4.29
CA GLN A 73 -6.21 -9.91 3.72
C GLN A 73 -4.87 -10.68 3.58
N GLN A 74 -3.77 -9.99 3.26
CA GLN A 74 -2.44 -10.62 3.16
C GLN A 74 -1.86 -11.03 4.52
N GLN A 75 -2.27 -10.41 5.64
CA GLN A 75 -1.86 -10.83 6.98
C GLN A 75 -2.77 -11.91 7.60
N GLY A 76 -3.91 -12.22 6.97
CA GLY A 76 -4.82 -13.29 7.38
C GLY A 76 -4.43 -14.71 6.96
N GLY A 77 -3.26 -14.89 6.33
CA GLY A 77 -2.82 -16.15 5.71
C GLY A 77 -1.81 -16.99 6.50
N SER A 78 -1.41 -16.60 7.72
CA SER A 78 -0.44 -17.39 8.51
C SER A 78 -0.62 -17.16 10.02
N GLY A 79 -1.80 -17.51 10.50
CA GLY A 79 -2.15 -17.50 11.92
C GLY A 79 -2.77 -18.82 12.37
N THR A 80 -2.32 -19.97 11.84
CA THR A 80 -2.49 -21.25 12.54
C THR A 80 -1.54 -21.26 13.73
N THR A 81 -1.83 -20.43 14.73
CA THR A 81 -1.36 -20.67 16.09
C THR A 81 -2.16 -21.87 16.57
N MET A 82 -1.61 -23.07 16.36
CA MET A 82 -2.08 -24.27 17.03
C MET A 82 -2.15 -23.98 18.53
N PRO A 83 -3.33 -23.99 19.19
CA PRO A 83 -3.36 -24.05 20.62
C PRO A 83 -2.93 -25.47 21.00
N PHE A 84 -1.71 -25.55 21.53
CA PHE A 84 -1.14 -26.62 22.35
C PHE A 84 -2.06 -27.84 22.64
N PRO A 85 -1.64 -29.09 22.32
CA PRO A 85 -2.39 -30.26 22.76
C PRO A 85 -2.31 -30.39 24.29
N PRO A 86 -3.41 -30.76 25.00
CA PRO A 86 -3.30 -31.05 26.42
C PRO A 86 -2.50 -32.35 26.61
N ALA A 87 -1.30 -32.23 27.19
CA ALA A 87 -0.56 -33.35 27.74
C ALA A 87 -1.30 -33.87 28.99
N GLY A 88 -1.71 -35.14 28.97
CA GLY A 88 -2.45 -35.77 30.06
C GLY A 88 -2.19 -37.28 30.14
N ASN A 89 -0.96 -37.61 30.54
CA ASN A 89 -0.39 -38.87 31.03
C ASN A 89 -1.26 -40.14 31.10
N GLU A 90 -0.76 -41.18 30.42
CA GLU A 90 -0.90 -42.60 30.78
C GLU A 90 -0.65 -42.84 32.28
N LYS A 91 -1.57 -43.55 32.93
CA LYS A 91 -1.28 -44.38 34.10
C LYS A 91 -1.93 -45.75 33.91
N LYS A 92 -1.11 -46.74 33.58
CA LYS A 92 -1.36 -48.17 33.87
C LYS A 92 -1.49 -48.35 35.38
N ALA A 93 -2.54 -49.04 35.84
CA ALA A 93 -2.59 -49.90 37.03
C ALA A 93 -3.95 -50.63 36.98
N SER A 94 -3.95 -51.91 36.60
CA SER A 94 -4.09 -53.09 37.48
C SER A 94 -5.54 -53.38 37.88
#